data_AF-A0A7J3LKR8-F1
#
_entry.id   AF-A0A7J3LKR8-F1
#
_cell.length_a   1.000
_cell.length_b   1.000
_cell.length_c   1.000
_cell.angle_alpha   90.00
_cell.angle_beta   90.00
_cell.angle_gamma   90.00
#
_symmetry.space_group_name_H-M   'P 1'
#
loop_
_entity.id
_entity.type
_entity.pdbx_description
1 polymer ?
#
loop_
_entity_poly.entity_id
_entity_poly.type
_entity_poly.pdbx_seq_one_letter_code
_entity_poly.pdbx_strand_id
1 'polypeptide(L)'
;MRKAYGMSKTEKCPFCNVTALSVNKQGIPVCRQHIKLNLNMKCACGEWLDVKKSKWGAFFLCSRCGPISLAKAMELNPIDAKDVVAEKKSSTIKPKSEPKEITVTSDDLDFIGYLR
;
A
#
# COMPACT_ATOMS: atom_id res chain seq x y z
N MET A 1 -16.60 -7.90 30.71
CA MET A 1 -15.26 -7.29 30.73
C MET A 1 -15.41 -5.77 30.79
N ARG A 2 -14.94 -5.12 31.87
CA ARG A 2 -15.01 -3.65 32.02
C ARG A 2 -13.92 -3.01 31.17
N LYS A 3 -14.27 -2.00 30.36
CA LYS A 3 -13.28 -1.20 29.63
C LYS A 3 -12.58 -0.29 30.64
N ALA A 4 -11.30 -0.55 30.91
CA ALA A 4 -10.48 0.32 31.74
C ALA A 4 -9.87 1.43 30.89
N TYR A 5 -9.82 2.65 31.42
CA TYR A 5 -9.10 3.75 30.80
C TYR A 5 -7.61 3.39 30.71
N GLY A 6 -6.98 3.66 29.56
CA GLY A 6 -5.57 3.34 29.28
C GLY A 6 -5.34 2.09 28.41
N MET A 7 -6.38 1.33 28.06
CA MET A 7 -6.24 0.24 27.09
C MET A 7 -6.26 0.78 25.65
N SER A 8 -5.14 0.67 24.94
CA SER A 8 -5.06 0.99 23.51
C SER A 8 -5.66 -0.14 22.66
N LYS A 9 -6.34 0.22 21.58
CA LYS A 9 -6.92 -0.74 20.63
C LYS A 9 -5.85 -1.12 19.61
N THR A 10 -5.32 -2.33 19.71
CA THR A 10 -4.40 -2.87 18.69
C THR A 10 -5.22 -3.44 17.53
N GLU A 11 -5.13 -2.82 16.36
CA GLU A 11 -5.81 -3.30 15.15
C GLU A 11 -4.90 -4.27 14.38
N LYS A 12 -5.49 -5.30 13.78
CA LYS A 12 -4.78 -6.30 12.97
C LYS A 12 -4.96 -6.01 11.49
N CYS A 13 -3.93 -6.31 10.70
CA CYS A 13 -3.95 -6.22 9.26
C CYS A 13 -4.89 -7.30 8.70
N PRO A 14 -5.87 -6.94 7.85
CA PRO A 14 -6.84 -7.89 7.31
C PRO A 14 -6.23 -8.92 6.34
N PHE A 15 -5.05 -8.65 5.80
CA PHE A 15 -4.40 -9.53 4.82
C PHE A 15 -3.51 -10.60 5.43
N CYS A 16 -2.80 -10.28 6.52
CA CYS A 16 -1.79 -11.17 7.10
C CYS A 16 -1.92 -11.34 8.62
N ASN A 17 -2.94 -10.78 9.25
CA ASN A 17 -3.20 -10.83 10.69
C ASN A 17 -2.10 -10.26 11.60
N VAL A 18 -1.03 -9.70 11.03
CA VAL A 18 0.02 -8.94 11.74
C VAL A 18 -0.53 -7.60 12.20
N THR A 19 0.02 -7.02 13.28
CA THR A 19 -0.36 -5.68 13.78
C THR A 19 -0.34 -4.63 12.66
N ALA A 20 -1.45 -3.88 12.54
CA ALA A 20 -1.55 -2.77 11.60
C ALA A 20 -0.76 -1.57 12.14
N LEU A 21 0.10 -0.99 11.31
CA LEU A 21 0.95 0.15 11.67
C LEU A 21 0.60 1.41 10.87
N SER A 22 -0.10 1.25 9.76
CA SER A 22 -0.37 2.30 8.79
C SER A 22 -1.77 2.16 8.21
N VAL A 23 -2.28 3.25 7.64
CA VAL A 23 -3.57 3.27 6.95
C VAL A 23 -3.33 3.37 5.46
N ASN A 24 -4.01 2.54 4.67
CA ASN A 24 -3.95 2.59 3.21
C ASN A 24 -4.72 3.78 2.63
N LYS A 25 -4.59 4.07 1.33
CA LYS A 25 -5.35 5.08 0.59
C LYS A 25 -6.87 4.98 0.79
N GLN A 26 -7.40 3.76 0.89
CA GLN A 26 -8.83 3.50 1.13
C GLN A 26 -9.27 3.66 2.59
N GLY A 27 -8.34 3.96 3.53
CA GLY A 27 -8.66 4.14 4.95
C GLY A 27 -8.63 2.84 5.79
N ILE A 28 -8.16 1.73 5.23
CA ILE A 28 -8.08 0.42 5.90
C ILE A 28 -6.76 0.30 6.69
N PRO A 29 -6.78 -0.16 7.96
CA PRO A 29 -5.57 -0.40 8.75
C PRO A 29 -4.82 -1.62 8.20
N VAL A 30 -3.57 -1.41 7.76
CA VAL A 30 -2.72 -2.43 7.13
C VAL A 30 -1.30 -2.39 7.68
N CYS A 31 -0.58 -3.51 7.53
CA CYS A 31 0.86 -3.56 7.79
C CYS A 31 1.64 -2.81 6.69
N ARG A 32 2.93 -2.55 6.93
CA ARG A 32 3.80 -1.83 5.98
C ARG A 32 3.90 -2.51 4.60
N GLN A 33 3.81 -3.84 4.56
CA GLN A 33 3.86 -4.62 3.31
C GLN A 33 2.62 -4.41 2.44
N HIS A 34 1.46 -4.14 3.04
CA HIS A 34 0.17 -4.06 2.35
C HIS A 34 -0.36 -2.62 2.20
N ILE A 35 0.48 -1.61 2.46
CA ILE A 35 0.11 -0.18 2.36
C ILE A 35 -0.24 0.27 0.93
N LYS A 36 0.17 -0.47 -0.10
CA LYS A 36 -0.08 -0.14 -1.51
C LYS A 36 -1.18 -1.00 -2.16
N LEU A 37 -1.75 -1.96 -1.44
CA LEU A 37 -2.73 -2.90 -2.00
C LEU A 37 -4.12 -2.31 -1.91
N ASN A 38 -4.83 -2.19 -3.03
CA ASN A 38 -6.24 -1.81 -3.00
C ASN A 38 -7.11 -3.06 -2.86
N LEU A 39 -8.12 -2.97 -1.99
CA LEU A 39 -9.08 -4.04 -1.79
C LEU A 39 -10.34 -3.72 -2.58
N ASN A 40 -10.66 -4.59 -3.54
CA ASN A 40 -11.91 -4.57 -4.30
C ASN A 40 -12.66 -5.87 -3.99
N MET A 41 -13.89 -5.76 -3.50
CA MET A 41 -14.68 -6.90 -3.07
C MET A 41 -16.11 -6.78 -3.60
N LYS A 42 -16.79 -7.93 -3.73
CA LYS A 42 -18.21 -7.98 -4.09
C LYS A 42 -19.06 -8.26 -2.86
N CYS A 43 -20.24 -7.67 -2.85
CA CYS A 43 -21.26 -7.98 -1.87
C CYS A 43 -21.86 -9.38 -2.17
N ALA A 44 -22.50 -10.00 -1.17
CA ALA A 44 -23.28 -11.23 -1.35
C ALA A 44 -24.40 -11.07 -2.41
N CYS A 45 -24.86 -9.85 -2.68
CA CYS A 45 -25.83 -9.57 -3.74
C CYS A 45 -25.21 -9.46 -5.14
N GLY A 46 -23.89 -9.64 -5.29
CA GLY A 46 -23.17 -9.56 -6.57
C GLY A 46 -22.75 -8.16 -7.03
N GLU A 47 -23.13 -7.11 -6.29
CA GLU A 47 -22.76 -5.73 -6.58
C GLU A 47 -21.37 -5.40 -6.02
N TRP A 48 -20.69 -4.42 -6.63
CA TRP A 48 -19.41 -3.93 -6.12
C TRP A 48 -19.59 -3.14 -4.81
N LEU A 49 -18.64 -3.31 -3.90
CA LEU A 49 -18.60 -2.61 -2.63
C LEU A 49 -17.70 -1.37 -2.73
N ASP A 50 -18.26 -0.20 -2.46
CA ASP A 50 -17.49 1.04 -2.38
C ASP A 50 -16.85 1.19 -1.00
N VAL A 51 -15.54 1.44 -0.95
CA VAL A 51 -14.85 1.69 0.32
C VAL A 51 -15.02 3.16 0.71
N LYS A 52 -15.60 3.41 1.87
CA LYS A 52 -15.77 4.74 2.44
C LYS A 52 -15.09 4.85 3.80
N LYS A 53 -14.61 6.05 4.12
CA LYS A 53 -13.94 6.36 5.38
C LYS A 53 -14.91 7.03 6.36
N SER A 54 -14.97 6.53 7.59
CA SER A 54 -15.70 7.15 8.70
C SER A 54 -14.73 7.60 9.80
N LYS A 55 -15.24 8.31 10.82
CA LYS A 55 -14.50 8.65 12.05
C LYS A 55 -13.92 7.41 12.75
N TRP A 56 -14.58 6.25 12.60
CA TRP A 56 -14.28 5.02 13.32
C TRP A 56 -13.49 3.99 12.49
N GLY A 57 -13.16 4.33 11.24
CA GLY A 57 -12.46 3.44 10.31
C GLY A 57 -13.14 3.32 8.95
N ALA A 58 -12.57 2.51 8.07
CA ALA A 58 -13.15 2.20 6.76
C ALA A 58 -14.33 1.23 6.89
N PHE A 59 -15.34 1.45 6.04
CA PHE A 59 -16.49 0.58 5.87
C PHE A 59 -16.80 0.42 4.38
N PHE A 60 -17.53 -0.63 4.04
CA PHE A 60 -17.97 -0.86 2.68
C PHE A 60 -19.42 -0.43 2.52
N LEU A 61 -19.77 0.16 1.39
CA LEU A 61 -21.15 0.51 1.06
C LEU A 61 -21.54 -0.24 -0.20
N CYS A 62 -22.57 -1.05 -0.09
CA CYS A 62 -23.23 -1.67 -1.23
C CYS A 62 -24.44 -0.83 -1.61
N SER A 63 -24.61 -0.50 -2.89
CA SER A 63 -25.76 0.27 -3.38
C SER A 63 -27.11 -0.42 -3.13
N ARG A 64 -27.14 -1.76 -3.08
CA ARG A 64 -28.35 -2.55 -2.81
C ARG A 64 -28.54 -2.94 -1.34
N CYS A 65 -27.50 -3.43 -0.66
CA CYS A 65 -27.60 -3.95 0.71
C CYS A 65 -27.32 -2.91 1.81
N GLY A 66 -26.73 -1.76 1.44
CA GLY A 66 -26.34 -0.73 2.39
C GLY A 66 -24.95 -0.95 3.00
N PRO A 67 -24.67 -0.38 4.18
CA PRO A 67 -23.34 -0.39 4.78
C PRO A 67 -22.99 -1.75 5.38
N ILE A 68 -21.80 -2.26 5.04
CA ILE A 68 -21.25 -3.53 5.49
C ILE A 68 -19.95 -3.25 6.26
N SER A 69 -19.78 -3.93 7.40
CA SER A 69 -18.57 -3.83 8.20
C SER A 69 -17.39 -4.50 7.48
N LEU A 70 -16.17 -4.02 7.76
CA LEU A 70 -14.97 -4.57 7.15
C LEU A 70 -14.78 -6.07 7.44
N ALA A 71 -15.05 -6.50 8.68
CA ALA A 71 -15.00 -7.91 9.07
C ALA A 71 -15.94 -8.77 8.22
N LYS A 72 -17.19 -8.33 8.05
CA LYS A 72 -18.19 -9.07 7.28
C LYS A 72 -17.87 -9.10 5.78
N ALA A 73 -17.29 -8.02 5.26
CA ALA A 73 -16.90 -7.96 3.86
C ALA A 73 -15.75 -8.94 3.54
N MET A 74 -14.83 -9.15 4.50
CA MET A 74 -13.75 -10.13 4.39
C MET A 74 -14.21 -11.58 4.55
N GLU A 75 -15.23 -11.83 5.37
CA GLU A 75 -15.82 -13.17 5.50
C GLU A 75 -16.49 -13.62 4.19
N LEU A 76 -17.09 -12.69 3.45
CA LEU A 76 -17.78 -12.96 2.18
C LEU A 76 -16.83 -13.19 1.00
N ASN A 77 -15.64 -12.61 1.06
CA ASN A 77 -14.62 -12.74 0.02
C ASN A 77 -13.37 -13.33 0.70
N PRO A 78 -13.31 -14.66 0.90
CA PRO A 78 -12.08 -15.28 1.34
C PRO A 78 -10.98 -14.86 0.37
N ILE A 79 -10.00 -14.11 0.87
CA ILE A 79 -8.94 -13.54 0.06
C ILE A 79 -8.07 -14.71 -0.39
N ASP A 80 -8.43 -15.33 -1.50
CA ASP A 80 -7.52 -16.20 -2.22
C ASP A 80 -6.35 -15.32 -2.65
N ALA A 81 -5.12 -15.75 -2.35
CA ALA A 81 -3.88 -15.00 -2.58
C ALA A 81 -3.61 -14.60 -4.05
N LYS A 82 -4.58 -14.84 -4.96
CA LYS A 82 -4.53 -14.61 -6.40
C LYS A 82 -5.12 -13.26 -6.84
N ASP A 83 -5.97 -12.62 -6.03
CA ASP A 83 -6.64 -11.35 -6.40
C ASP A 83 -5.94 -10.10 -5.86
N VAL A 84 -4.72 -10.24 -5.36
CA VAL A 84 -3.85 -9.12 -5.05
C VAL A 84 -3.40 -8.50 -6.37
N VAL A 85 -4.23 -7.63 -6.95
CA VAL A 85 -3.84 -6.73 -8.04
C VAL A 85 -2.87 -5.72 -7.43
N ALA A 86 -1.64 -6.18 -7.19
CA ALA A 86 -0.50 -5.30 -7.15
C ALA A 86 -0.55 -4.58 -8.50
N GLU A 87 -0.86 -3.27 -8.46
CA GLU A 87 -0.54 -2.40 -9.57
C GLU A 87 0.92 -2.70 -9.92
N LYS A 88 1.11 -3.46 -11.00
CA LYS A 88 2.40 -3.64 -11.64
C LYS A 88 2.78 -2.24 -12.08
N LYS A 89 3.40 -1.48 -11.19
CA LYS A 89 4.31 -0.44 -11.62
C LYS A 89 5.32 -1.20 -12.46
N SER A 90 5.18 -1.08 -13.77
CA SER A 90 6.26 -1.31 -14.72
C SER A 90 7.41 -0.42 -14.27
N SER A 91 8.19 -0.91 -13.31
CA SER A 91 9.48 -0.36 -13.00
C SER A 91 10.34 -0.71 -14.20
N THR A 92 10.38 0.20 -15.17
CA THR A 92 11.54 0.31 -16.06
C THR A 92 12.71 0.59 -15.13
N ILE A 93 13.41 -0.47 -14.75
CA ILE A 93 14.67 -0.40 -14.03
C ILE A 93 15.61 0.33 -14.99
N LYS A 94 15.81 1.64 -14.80
CA LYS A 94 16.97 2.30 -15.40
C LYS A 94 18.19 1.68 -14.70
N PRO A 95 19.14 1.07 -15.43
CA PRO A 95 20.33 0.52 -14.81
C PRO A 95 21.06 1.64 -14.08
N LYS A 96 21.39 1.38 -12.81
CA LYS A 96 22.25 2.23 -12.00
C LYS A 96 23.62 2.21 -12.69
N SER A 97 23.95 3.26 -13.43
CA SER A 97 25.26 3.42 -14.04
C SER A 97 26.31 3.33 -12.94
N GLU A 98 27.26 2.42 -13.10
CA GLU A 98 28.45 2.33 -12.28
C GLU A 98 29.14 3.71 -12.22
N PRO A 99 29.76 4.09 -11.09
CA PRO A 99 30.54 5.32 -11.03
C PRO A 99 31.66 5.20 -12.06
N LYS A 100 31.64 6.08 -13.07
CA LYS A 100 32.73 6.17 -14.04
C LYS A 100 33.95 6.69 -13.29
N GLU A 101 34.97 5.84 -13.13
CA GLU A 101 36.28 6.27 -12.69
C GLU A 101 36.84 7.18 -13.79
N ILE A 102 37.04 8.47 -13.47
CA ILE A 102 37.67 9.42 -14.38
C ILE A 102 39.15 9.39 -14.05
N THR A 103 39.94 8.66 -14.85
CA THR A 103 41.40 8.72 -14.80
C THR A 103 41.84 9.95 -15.58
N VAL A 104 42.26 11.00 -14.88
CA VAL A 104 42.92 12.15 -15.51
C VAL A 104 44.35 11.75 -15.84
N THR A 105 44.75 11.78 -17.12
CA THR A 105 46.13 11.54 -17.53
C THR A 105 46.87 12.87 -17.70
N SER A 106 48.20 12.85 -17.61
CA SER A 106 49.04 14.04 -17.73
C SER A 106 48.88 14.78 -19.07
N ASP A 107 48.27 14.14 -20.06
CA ASP A 107 47.96 14.69 -21.39
C ASP A 107 46.73 15.61 -21.40
N ASP A 108 45.88 15.58 -20.35
CA ASP A 108 44.67 16.43 -20.25
C ASP A 108 44.99 17.89 -19.82
N LEU A 109 46.27 18.23 -19.59
CA LEU A 109 46.72 19.56 -19.18
C LEU A 109 46.84 20.57 -20.34
N ASP A 110 46.77 20.10 -21.59
CA ASP A 110 46.89 20.96 -22.78
C ASP A 110 45.72 21.95 -22.93
N PHE A 111 44.60 21.74 -22.23
CA PHE A 111 43.44 22.63 -22.29
C PHE A 111 43.61 23.94 -21.50
N ILE A 112 44.61 24.05 -20.62
CA ILE A 112 44.81 25.23 -19.74
C ILE A 112 45.94 26.14 -20.24
N GLY A 113 46.77 25.68 -21.18
CA GLY A 113 47.98 26.39 -21.63
C GLY A 113 47.79 27.46 -22.72
N TYR A 114 46.65 27.53 -23.40
CA TYR A 114 46.45 28.36 -24.61
C TYR A 114 45.59 29.61 -24.41
N LEU A 115 45.43 30.10 -23.18
CA LEU A 115 44.86 31.43 -22.90
C LEU A 115 45.91 32.34 -22.26
N ARG A 116 46.90 32.74 -23.06
CA ARG A 116 47.67 33.95 -22.81
C ARG A 116 48.12 34.60 -24.12
#